data_AF-A0A972SY69-F1
#
_entry.id   AF-A0A972SY69-F1
#
_cell.length_a   1.000
_cell.length_b   1.000
_cell.length_c   1.000
_cell.angle_alpha   90.00
_cell.angle_beta   90.00
_cell.angle_gamma   90.00
#
_symmetry.space_group_name_H-M   'P 1'
#
loop_
_entity.id
_entity.type
_entity.pdbx_description
1 polymer ?
#
loop_
_entity_poly.entity_id
_entity_poly.type
_entity_poly.pdbx_seq_one_letter_code
_entity_poly.pdbx_strand_id
1 'polypeptide(L)'
;MIKILGKSWQRVVAVMLAVVMLATPAIAGVATASVTGLISGNGLLYRDKKSNEVGPEAKKLGVRSYKVETDGDITIVNYTHESTAKGGVLRINRYDREYLALELRNSKGLSSIEWDLPNGKFTYIDTKGRSAVFKYNSTERKWSADSDLSKNIVDENKFDIALMAAIAADFDPIIRTKPAETSSEIQMQQSLCSDYEHPVVGSSVATTRSLGCYKARQDAAPKCSNQWCIGCHEYLSCDCACGIGDYFCICSIIGFPCEPCY
;
A
#
# COMPACT_ATOMS: atom_id res chain seq x y z
N MET A 1 9.64 -46.77 23.99
CA MET A 1 9.20 -45.72 24.94
C MET A 1 8.51 -44.61 24.13
N ILE A 2 7.27 -44.86 23.70
CA ILE A 2 6.50 -44.00 22.78
C ILE A 2 5.05 -44.13 23.21
N LYS A 3 4.48 -43.11 23.89
CA LYS A 3 3.03 -43.04 24.16
C LYS A 3 2.54 -41.71 24.78
N ILE A 4 2.95 -40.56 24.26
CA ILE A 4 2.28 -39.29 24.61
C ILE A 4 2.29 -38.32 23.41
N LEU A 5 1.38 -38.49 22.44
CA LEU A 5 1.09 -37.45 21.42
C LEU A 5 -0.22 -37.72 20.63
N GLY A 6 -1.22 -38.36 21.26
CA GLY A 6 -2.45 -38.76 20.57
C GLY A 6 -3.67 -37.85 20.74
N LYS A 7 -3.67 -36.92 21.70
CA LYS A 7 -4.91 -36.20 22.10
C LYS A 7 -5.05 -34.76 21.60
N SER A 8 -3.98 -34.13 21.10
CA SER A 8 -4.04 -32.74 20.61
C SER A 8 -4.50 -32.63 19.16
N TRP A 9 -4.29 -33.67 18.36
CA TRP A 9 -4.57 -33.63 16.92
C TRP A 9 -6.06 -33.74 16.58
N GLN A 10 -6.82 -34.47 17.40
CA GLN A 10 -8.27 -34.64 17.21
C GLN A 10 -9.08 -33.35 17.44
N ARG A 11 -8.55 -32.38 18.20
CA ARG A 11 -9.23 -31.09 18.42
C ARG A 11 -9.00 -30.09 17.29
N VAL A 12 -7.86 -30.16 16.60
CA VAL A 12 -7.55 -29.26 15.47
C VAL A 12 -8.34 -29.67 14.22
N VAL A 13 -8.55 -30.98 14.00
CA VAL A 13 -9.34 -31.48 12.86
C VAL A 13 -10.83 -31.17 13.01
N ALA A 14 -11.37 -31.16 14.24
CA ALA A 14 -12.79 -30.85 14.48
C ALA A 14 -13.15 -29.38 14.21
N VAL A 15 -12.22 -28.43 14.43
CA VAL A 15 -12.46 -27.00 14.16
C VAL A 15 -12.37 -26.67 12.67
N MET A 16 -11.48 -27.35 11.92
CA MET A 16 -11.38 -27.21 10.47
C MET A 16 -12.62 -27.72 9.71
N LEU A 17 -13.30 -28.76 10.21
CA LEU A 17 -14.49 -29.31 9.56
C LEU A 17 -15.77 -28.48 9.79
N ALA A 18 -15.83 -27.67 10.85
CA ALA A 18 -16.97 -26.79 11.11
C ALA A 18 -16.98 -25.51 10.26
N VAL A 19 -15.80 -25.04 9.82
CA VAL A 19 -15.68 -23.81 9.01
C VAL A 19 -15.97 -24.07 7.52
N VAL A 20 -15.86 -25.31 7.05
CA VAL A 20 -16.06 -25.69 5.64
C VAL A 20 -17.54 -25.91 5.27
N MET A 21 -18.47 -25.98 6.23
CA MET A 21 -19.90 -26.22 5.95
C MET A 21 -20.80 -24.98 5.87
N LEU A 22 -20.26 -23.75 5.95
CA LEU A 22 -21.07 -22.51 5.90
C LEU A 22 -20.99 -21.71 4.59
N ALA A 23 -20.54 -22.32 3.50
CA ALA A 23 -20.50 -21.64 2.19
C ALA A 23 -21.07 -22.52 1.06
N THR A 24 -22.38 -22.74 1.08
CA THR A 24 -23.16 -23.06 -0.12
C THR A 24 -24.05 -21.85 -0.47
N PRO A 25 -23.99 -21.32 -1.71
CA PRO A 25 -24.88 -20.25 -2.12
C PRO A 25 -26.25 -20.82 -2.49
N ALA A 26 -27.30 -20.39 -1.78
CA ALA A 26 -28.66 -20.54 -2.25
C ALA A 26 -28.93 -19.48 -3.33
N ILE A 27 -28.92 -19.94 -4.59
CA ILE A 27 -29.47 -19.21 -5.72
C ILE A 27 -31.00 -19.35 -5.65
N ALA A 28 -31.71 -18.25 -5.40
CA ALA A 28 -33.12 -18.11 -5.76
C ALA A 28 -33.42 -16.63 -5.97
N GLY A 29 -33.83 -16.29 -7.19
CA GLY A 29 -34.18 -14.93 -7.57
C GLY A 29 -35.50 -14.47 -6.98
N VAL A 30 -35.60 -13.17 -6.75
CA VAL A 30 -36.87 -12.43 -6.70
C VAL A 30 -36.64 -11.09 -7.39
N ALA A 31 -37.32 -10.92 -8.53
CA ALA A 31 -37.60 -9.62 -9.11
C ALA A 31 -38.74 -8.95 -8.31
N THR A 32 -38.65 -7.63 -8.17
CA THR A 32 -39.65 -6.61 -7.75
C THR A 32 -38.92 -5.62 -6.83
N ALA A 33 -39.15 -4.32 -6.81
CA ALA A 33 -39.82 -3.39 -7.69
C ALA A 33 -39.25 -2.01 -7.28
N SER A 34 -39.17 -1.09 -8.22
CA SER A 34 -38.85 0.32 -8.00
C SER A 34 -39.74 0.96 -6.93
N VAL A 35 -39.13 1.57 -5.90
CA VAL A 35 -39.75 2.60 -5.07
C VAL A 35 -38.79 3.79 -4.99
N THR A 36 -39.17 4.82 -5.73
CA THR A 36 -38.80 6.21 -5.54
C THR A 36 -39.04 6.64 -4.09
N GLY A 37 -37.98 7.04 -3.40
CA GLY A 37 -38.04 7.78 -2.15
C GLY A 37 -37.10 8.97 -2.23
N LEU A 38 -37.66 10.14 -2.55
CA LEU A 38 -37.02 11.43 -2.30
C LEU A 38 -36.71 11.54 -0.81
N ILE A 39 -35.43 11.63 -0.45
CA ILE A 39 -35.01 12.28 0.78
C ILE A 39 -33.98 13.33 0.37
N SER A 40 -34.45 14.58 0.43
CA SER A 40 -33.64 15.80 0.41
C SER A 40 -32.77 15.80 1.67
N GLY A 41 -31.46 15.69 1.46
CA GLY A 41 -30.46 15.86 2.49
C GLY A 41 -29.12 16.11 1.80
N ASN A 42 -28.64 17.35 1.86
CA ASN A 42 -27.33 17.76 1.37
C ASN A 42 -26.22 17.06 2.16
N GLY A 43 -25.94 15.81 1.80
CA GLY A 43 -24.71 15.10 2.12
C GLY A 43 -24.04 14.78 0.79
N LEU A 44 -22.93 15.45 0.49
CA LEU A 44 -22.03 15.12 -0.60
C LEU A 44 -21.59 13.66 -0.43
N LEU A 45 -22.33 12.75 -1.05
CA LEU A 45 -21.93 11.36 -1.22
C LEU A 45 -20.64 11.37 -2.04
N TYR A 46 -19.53 11.14 -1.33
CA TYR A 46 -18.23 10.85 -1.89
C TYR A 46 -18.40 9.63 -2.80
N ARG A 47 -18.58 9.89 -4.10
CA ARG A 47 -18.73 8.85 -5.10
C ARG A 47 -17.34 8.25 -5.29
N ASP A 48 -17.05 7.25 -4.45
CA ASP A 48 -15.83 6.47 -4.44
C ASP A 48 -15.57 6.02 -5.88
N LYS A 49 -14.59 6.65 -6.52
CA LYS A 49 -14.21 6.31 -7.90
C LYS A 49 -13.61 4.92 -7.79
N LYS A 50 -14.45 3.91 -8.03
CA LYS A 50 -14.13 2.48 -8.00
C LYS A 50 -13.04 2.24 -9.05
N SER A 51 -11.79 2.50 -8.67
CA SER A 51 -10.65 2.52 -9.58
C SER A 51 -10.31 1.09 -9.95
N ASN A 52 -11.03 0.56 -10.94
CA ASN A 52 -10.62 -0.61 -11.71
C ASN A 52 -9.48 -0.25 -12.69
N GLU A 53 -8.96 0.98 -12.62
CA GLU A 53 -7.83 1.41 -13.41
C GLU A 53 -6.54 0.81 -12.85
N VAL A 54 -5.79 0.15 -13.73
CA VAL A 54 -4.47 -0.41 -13.40
C VAL A 54 -3.45 0.71 -13.42
N GLY A 55 -2.71 0.88 -12.32
CA GLY A 55 -1.67 1.88 -12.22
C GLY A 55 -0.46 1.56 -13.09
N PRO A 56 0.43 2.54 -13.30
CA PRO A 56 1.54 2.44 -14.24
C PRO A 56 2.53 1.33 -13.87
N GLU A 57 2.86 1.15 -12.58
CA GLU A 57 3.81 0.13 -12.16
C GLU A 57 3.23 -1.29 -12.33
N ALA A 58 1.95 -1.50 -12.01
CA ALA A 58 1.29 -2.79 -12.24
C ALA A 58 1.15 -3.09 -13.75
N LYS A 59 0.85 -2.07 -14.58
CA LYS A 59 0.84 -2.19 -16.05
C LYS A 59 2.19 -2.64 -16.60
N LYS A 60 3.30 -2.06 -16.14
CA LYS A 60 4.67 -2.46 -16.55
C LYS A 60 4.98 -3.92 -16.21
N LEU A 61 4.38 -4.46 -15.15
CA LEU A 61 4.52 -5.86 -14.75
C LEU A 61 3.56 -6.80 -15.50
N GLY A 62 2.74 -6.29 -16.42
CA GLY A 62 1.86 -7.09 -17.28
C GLY A 62 0.44 -7.26 -16.76
N VAL A 63 0.01 -6.50 -15.74
CA VAL A 63 -1.38 -6.47 -15.28
C VAL A 63 -2.25 -5.74 -16.30
N ARG A 64 -3.42 -6.31 -16.61
CA ARG A 64 -4.35 -5.80 -17.64
C ARG A 64 -5.60 -5.17 -17.07
N SER A 65 -6.21 -5.78 -16.06
CA SER A 65 -7.43 -5.26 -15.44
C SER A 65 -7.59 -5.73 -14.00
N TYR A 66 -8.44 -5.02 -13.26
CA TYR A 66 -8.86 -5.38 -11.91
C TYR A 66 -10.37 -5.58 -11.82
N LYS A 67 -10.77 -6.50 -10.96
CA LYS A 67 -12.09 -6.55 -10.33
C LYS A 67 -11.86 -6.49 -8.82
N VAL A 68 -12.43 -5.46 -8.18
CA VAL A 68 -12.10 -5.08 -6.81
C VAL A 68 -13.32 -5.17 -5.91
N GLU A 69 -13.13 -5.79 -4.76
CA GLU A 69 -14.08 -5.86 -3.65
C GLU A 69 -13.38 -5.34 -2.40
N THR A 70 -14.05 -4.46 -1.66
CA THR A 70 -13.50 -3.84 -0.44
C THR A 70 -14.51 -4.01 0.68
N ASP A 71 -14.05 -4.52 1.83
CA ASP A 71 -14.81 -4.69 3.05
C ASP A 71 -13.94 -4.27 4.24
N GLY A 72 -14.25 -3.11 4.81
CA GLY A 72 -13.41 -2.45 5.82
C GLY A 72 -11.96 -2.30 5.35
N ASP A 73 -11.04 -2.85 6.14
CA ASP A 73 -9.59 -2.81 5.90
C ASP A 73 -9.08 -3.85 4.90
N ILE A 74 -9.98 -4.68 4.37
CA ILE A 74 -9.64 -5.74 3.43
C ILE A 74 -10.05 -5.31 2.02
N THR A 75 -9.09 -5.32 1.10
CA THR A 75 -9.32 -5.17 -0.34
C THR A 75 -8.92 -6.44 -1.07
N ILE A 76 -9.86 -7.05 -1.78
CA ILE A 76 -9.63 -8.22 -2.63
C ILE A 76 -9.57 -7.74 -4.09
N VAL A 77 -8.42 -7.96 -4.72
CA VAL A 77 -8.15 -7.58 -6.10
C VAL A 77 -8.00 -8.84 -6.93
N ASN A 78 -9.03 -9.17 -7.71
CA ASN A 78 -8.91 -10.17 -8.75
C ASN A 78 -8.34 -9.49 -9.99
N TYR A 79 -7.13 -9.87 -10.40
CA TYR A 79 -6.41 -9.20 -11.47
C TYR A 79 -6.13 -10.14 -12.64
N THR A 80 -6.22 -9.59 -13.85
CA THR A 80 -5.82 -10.29 -15.07
C THR A 80 -4.40 -9.89 -15.47
N HIS A 81 -3.68 -10.80 -16.13
CA HIS A 81 -2.31 -10.58 -16.56
C HIS A 81 -2.15 -11.03 -18.01
N GLU A 82 -1.22 -10.39 -18.73
CA GLU A 82 -0.76 -10.78 -20.07
C GLU A 82 -0.47 -12.29 -20.22
N SER A 83 0.15 -12.89 -19.21
CA SER A 83 0.28 -14.34 -19.11
C SER A 83 -0.81 -14.86 -18.19
N THR A 84 -1.70 -15.71 -18.72
CA THR A 84 -2.80 -16.30 -17.95
C THR A 84 -2.33 -17.05 -16.71
N ALA A 85 -1.15 -17.67 -16.76
CA ALA A 85 -0.53 -18.34 -15.62
C ALA A 85 -0.15 -17.39 -14.47
N LYS A 86 0.02 -16.09 -14.75
CA LYS A 86 0.41 -15.07 -13.76
C LYS A 86 -0.77 -14.25 -13.21
N GLY A 87 -1.98 -14.46 -13.75
CA GLY A 87 -3.21 -13.90 -13.18
C GLY A 87 -3.53 -14.51 -11.82
N GLY A 88 -4.33 -13.82 -11.02
CA GLY A 88 -4.61 -14.28 -9.67
C GLY A 88 -5.47 -13.34 -8.85
N VAL A 89 -5.44 -13.57 -7.54
CA VAL A 89 -6.11 -12.75 -6.54
C VAL A 89 -5.07 -12.25 -5.55
N LEU A 90 -5.03 -10.94 -5.36
CA LEU A 90 -4.29 -10.30 -4.28
C LEU A 90 -5.27 -9.86 -3.20
N ARG A 91 -5.11 -10.38 -1.99
CA ARG A 91 -5.77 -9.83 -0.80
C ARG A 91 -4.83 -8.83 -0.15
N ILE A 92 -5.33 -7.62 0.08
CA ILE A 92 -4.62 -6.53 0.74
C ILE A 92 -5.35 -6.28 2.05
N ASN A 93 -4.66 -6.43 3.17
CA ASN A 93 -5.19 -6.16 4.50
C ASN A 93 -4.35 -5.08 5.18
N ARG A 94 -5.00 -4.04 5.70
CA ARG A 94 -4.34 -2.90 6.33
C ARG A 94 -4.80 -2.78 7.78
N TYR A 95 -3.94 -3.14 8.73
CA TYR A 95 -4.27 -2.97 10.15
C TYR A 95 -3.73 -1.63 10.65
N ASP A 96 -4.61 -0.81 11.22
CA ASP A 96 -4.29 0.44 11.93
C ASP A 96 -3.36 1.40 11.16
N ARG A 97 -3.35 1.35 9.82
CA ARG A 97 -2.45 2.08 8.90
C ARG A 97 -0.95 1.78 9.03
N GLU A 98 -0.55 1.02 10.04
CA GLU A 98 0.85 0.71 10.36
C GLU A 98 1.28 -0.70 9.94
N TYR A 99 0.34 -1.58 9.65
CA TYR A 99 0.61 -2.93 9.20
C TYR A 99 -0.06 -3.21 7.86
N LEU A 100 0.70 -3.77 6.93
CA LEU A 100 0.21 -4.19 5.61
C LEU A 100 0.48 -5.68 5.44
N ALA A 101 -0.58 -6.46 5.24
CA ALA A 101 -0.47 -7.86 4.82
C ALA A 101 -0.99 -8.01 3.39
N LEU A 102 -0.20 -8.64 2.54
CA LEU A 102 -0.49 -8.92 1.15
C LEU A 102 -0.47 -10.44 0.96
N GLU A 103 -1.54 -11.02 0.42
CA GLU A 103 -1.61 -12.46 0.11
C GLU A 103 -1.89 -12.64 -1.38
N LEU A 104 -0.94 -13.22 -2.10
CA LEU A 104 -1.06 -13.50 -3.52
C LEU A 104 -1.39 -14.97 -3.74
N ARG A 105 -2.53 -15.23 -4.36
CA ARG A 105 -2.90 -16.56 -4.87
C ARG A 105 -2.92 -16.55 -6.40
N ASN A 106 -2.03 -17.33 -7.01
CA ASN A 106 -1.96 -17.52 -8.45
C ASN A 106 -1.77 -19.02 -8.80
N SER A 107 -1.45 -19.34 -10.06
CA SER A 107 -1.24 -20.73 -10.49
C SER A 107 -0.07 -21.45 -9.81
N LYS A 108 0.92 -20.72 -9.28
CA LYS A 108 2.07 -21.30 -8.57
C LYS A 108 1.74 -21.67 -7.12
N GLY A 109 0.68 -21.10 -6.55
CA GLY A 109 0.30 -21.30 -5.15
C GLY A 109 0.01 -20.00 -4.41
N LEU A 110 0.14 -20.05 -3.09
CA LEU A 110 -0.06 -18.92 -2.18
C LEU A 110 1.30 -18.39 -1.71
N SER A 111 1.53 -17.09 -1.84
CA SER A 111 2.65 -16.39 -1.19
C SER A 111 2.13 -15.16 -0.44
N SER A 112 2.89 -14.67 0.53
CA SER A 112 2.46 -13.54 1.36
C SER A 112 3.60 -12.60 1.72
N ILE A 113 3.26 -11.33 1.93
CA ILE A 113 4.13 -10.30 2.48
C ILE A 113 3.43 -9.74 3.72
N GLU A 114 4.12 -9.74 4.84
CA GLU A 114 3.73 -8.97 6.01
C GLU A 114 4.72 -7.83 6.19
N TRP A 115 4.20 -6.62 6.31
CA TRP A 115 4.99 -5.42 6.52
C TRP A 115 4.58 -4.75 7.83
N ASP A 116 5.54 -4.72 8.74
CA ASP A 116 5.53 -3.93 9.97
C ASP A 116 6.23 -2.60 9.66
N LEU A 117 5.44 -1.57 9.36
CA LEU A 117 5.96 -0.26 8.96
C LEU A 117 6.71 0.44 10.11
N PRO A 118 6.19 0.49 11.36
CA PRO A 118 6.88 1.14 12.47
C PRO A 118 8.26 0.59 12.73
N ASN A 119 8.44 -0.74 12.62
CA ASN A 119 9.72 -1.38 12.86
C ASN A 119 10.59 -1.53 11.60
N GLY A 120 10.14 -1.00 10.45
CA GLY A 120 10.85 -1.10 9.19
C GLY A 120 11.19 -2.56 8.83
N LYS A 121 10.26 -3.48 9.05
CA LYS A 121 10.48 -4.92 8.86
C LYS A 121 9.45 -5.49 7.90
N PHE A 122 9.90 -6.18 6.86
CA PHE A 122 9.00 -7.00 6.06
C PHE A 122 9.40 -8.48 6.11
N THR A 123 8.40 -9.34 6.04
CA THR A 123 8.52 -10.79 5.98
C THR A 123 7.84 -11.26 4.72
N TYR A 124 8.53 -12.04 3.89
CA TYR A 124 7.96 -12.71 2.73
C TYR A 124 7.89 -14.21 2.99
N ILE A 125 6.77 -14.84 2.62
CA ILE A 125 6.60 -16.30 2.63
C ILE A 125 6.29 -16.74 1.20
N ASP A 126 7.14 -17.59 0.65
CA ASP A 126 7.00 -18.09 -0.72
C ASP A 126 5.97 -19.22 -0.83
N THR A 127 5.72 -19.69 -2.07
CA THR A 127 4.76 -20.77 -2.33
C THR A 127 5.19 -22.14 -1.79
N LYS A 128 6.45 -22.28 -1.35
CA LYS A 128 7.00 -23.49 -0.71
C LYS A 128 6.97 -23.39 0.83
N GLY A 129 6.47 -22.27 1.38
CA GLY A 129 6.46 -22.01 2.82
C GLY A 129 7.80 -21.57 3.40
N ARG A 130 8.79 -21.21 2.56
CA ARG A 130 10.06 -20.63 3.02
C ARG A 130 9.84 -19.17 3.39
N SER A 131 10.46 -18.73 4.47
CA SER A 131 10.35 -17.35 4.97
C SER A 131 11.63 -16.56 4.73
N ALA A 132 11.48 -15.30 4.31
CA ALA A 132 12.54 -14.32 4.20
C ALA A 132 12.21 -13.09 5.03
N VAL A 133 13.15 -12.62 5.85
CA VAL A 133 12.95 -11.43 6.70
C VAL A 133 13.98 -10.37 6.35
N PHE A 134 13.49 -9.14 6.20
CA PHE A 134 14.29 -7.96 5.92
C PHE A 134 13.97 -6.87 6.92
N LYS A 135 15.01 -6.16 7.36
CA LYS A 135 14.91 -5.04 8.29
C LYS A 135 15.65 -3.83 7.75
N TYR A 136 15.02 -2.67 7.91
CA TYR A 136 15.62 -1.39 7.65
C TYR A 136 16.48 -0.96 8.82
N ASN A 137 17.74 -0.64 8.54
CA ASN A 137 18.64 0.02 9.48
C ASN A 137 18.57 1.52 9.22
N SER A 138 17.97 2.27 10.14
CA SER A 138 17.83 3.72 10.03
C SER A 138 19.14 4.48 10.11
N THR A 139 20.14 3.94 10.82
CA THR A 139 21.48 4.54 10.94
C THR A 139 22.25 4.41 9.62
N GLU A 140 22.22 3.23 9.01
CA GLU A 140 22.91 2.97 7.73
C GLU A 140 22.07 3.37 6.50
N ARG A 141 20.80 3.71 6.73
CA ARG A 141 19.78 4.01 5.71
C ARG A 141 19.67 2.90 4.66
N LYS A 142 19.72 1.64 5.11
CA LYS A 142 19.77 0.46 4.22
C LYS A 142 18.88 -0.67 4.70
N TRP A 143 18.34 -1.43 3.76
CA TRP A 143 17.68 -2.69 4.02
C TRP A 143 18.70 -3.82 4.10
N SER A 144 18.51 -4.70 5.08
CA SER A 144 19.35 -5.86 5.31
C SER A 144 18.48 -7.10 5.47
N ALA A 145 18.88 -8.19 4.79
CA ALA A 145 18.31 -9.50 5.03
C ALA A 145 18.86 -10.07 6.35
N ASP A 146 18.05 -10.83 7.07
CA ASP A 146 18.49 -11.52 8.29
C ASP A 146 19.46 -12.68 8.03
N SER A 147 19.50 -13.18 6.79
CA SER A 147 20.30 -14.32 6.36
C SER A 147 20.49 -14.33 4.85
N ASP A 148 21.48 -15.09 4.36
CA ASP A 148 21.67 -15.31 2.93
C ASP A 148 20.53 -16.14 2.31
N LEU A 149 19.90 -17.00 3.11
CA LEU A 149 18.69 -17.72 2.70
C LEU A 149 17.55 -16.73 2.37
N SER A 150 17.32 -15.73 3.21
CA SER A 150 16.33 -14.68 2.96
C SER A 150 16.59 -13.92 1.66
N LYS A 151 17.86 -13.59 1.36
CA LYS A 151 18.24 -12.98 0.08
C LYS A 151 17.87 -13.87 -1.10
N ASN A 152 18.27 -15.15 -1.04
CA ASN A 152 18.00 -16.11 -2.11
C ASN A 152 16.49 -16.29 -2.36
N ILE A 153 15.69 -16.40 -1.29
CA ILE A 153 14.23 -16.52 -1.40
C ILE A 153 13.64 -15.28 -2.07
N VAL A 154 14.06 -14.07 -1.69
CA VAL A 154 13.57 -12.84 -2.32
C VAL A 154 14.00 -12.75 -3.78
N ASP A 155 15.25 -13.06 -4.10
CA ASP A 155 15.75 -13.01 -5.48
C ASP A 155 15.02 -13.99 -6.40
N GLU A 156 14.74 -15.20 -5.91
CA GLU A 156 13.95 -16.22 -6.62
C GLU A 156 12.49 -15.76 -6.87
N ASN A 157 11.94 -14.92 -5.98
CA ASN A 157 10.53 -14.50 -5.99
C ASN A 157 10.32 -13.01 -6.30
N LYS A 158 11.36 -12.30 -6.74
CA LYS A 158 11.35 -10.83 -6.90
C LYS A 158 10.20 -10.30 -7.77
N PHE A 159 9.77 -11.07 -8.76
CA PHE A 159 8.65 -10.69 -9.63
C PHE A 159 7.31 -10.74 -8.90
N ASP A 160 7.05 -11.80 -8.14
CA ASP A 160 5.80 -11.96 -7.41
C ASP A 160 5.72 -10.88 -6.31
N ILE A 161 6.84 -10.57 -5.65
CA ILE A 161 6.95 -9.49 -4.67
C ILE A 161 6.68 -8.11 -5.31
N ALA A 162 7.32 -7.80 -6.44
CA ALA A 162 7.09 -6.57 -7.18
C ALA A 162 5.63 -6.43 -7.62
N LEU A 163 5.01 -7.53 -8.09
CA LEU A 163 3.62 -7.56 -8.50
C LEU A 163 2.67 -7.25 -7.33
N MET A 164 2.89 -7.87 -6.19
CA MET A 164 2.13 -7.62 -4.96
C MET A 164 2.20 -6.15 -4.54
N ALA A 165 3.42 -5.59 -4.52
CA ALA A 165 3.64 -4.21 -4.10
C ALA A 165 3.05 -3.19 -5.10
N ALA A 166 3.19 -3.44 -6.40
CA ALA A 166 2.65 -2.60 -7.45
C ALA A 166 1.11 -2.55 -7.41
N ILE A 167 0.45 -3.71 -7.34
CA ILE A 167 -1.01 -3.77 -7.21
C ILE A 167 -1.45 -3.09 -5.90
N ALA A 168 -0.76 -3.36 -4.77
CA ALA A 168 -1.11 -2.74 -3.50
C ALA A 168 -1.00 -1.21 -3.49
N ALA A 169 -0.04 -0.65 -4.23
CA ALA A 169 0.13 0.80 -4.39
C ALA A 169 -1.07 1.47 -5.10
N ASP A 170 -1.69 0.80 -6.07
CA ASP A 170 -2.87 1.32 -6.79
C ASP A 170 -4.08 1.51 -5.88
N PHE A 171 -4.10 0.81 -4.73
CA PHE A 171 -5.18 0.85 -3.74
C PHE A 171 -4.77 1.57 -2.45
N ASP A 172 -3.68 2.33 -2.46
CA ASP A 172 -3.31 3.14 -1.29
C ASP A 172 -4.30 4.29 -1.08
N PRO A 173 -4.93 4.41 0.11
CA PRO A 173 -5.98 5.39 0.36
C PRO A 173 -5.52 6.84 0.22
N ILE A 174 -4.22 7.13 0.40
CA ILE A 174 -3.68 8.50 0.35
C ILE A 174 -3.66 9.05 -1.08
N ILE A 175 -3.55 8.20 -2.11
CA ILE A 175 -3.65 8.62 -3.52
C ILE A 175 -5.08 9.08 -3.85
N ARG A 176 -6.09 8.61 -3.09
CA ARG A 176 -7.51 8.90 -3.36
C ARG A 176 -7.97 10.24 -2.79
N THR A 177 -7.24 10.80 -1.83
CA THR A 177 -7.46 12.17 -1.36
C THR A 177 -6.77 13.14 -2.32
N LYS A 178 -7.48 13.55 -3.38
CA LYS A 178 -7.16 14.78 -4.09
C LYS A 178 -7.14 15.89 -3.03
N PRO A 179 -6.07 16.71 -2.90
CA PRO A 179 -6.12 17.86 -2.02
C PRO A 179 -7.35 18.67 -2.39
N ALA A 180 -8.14 19.09 -1.40
CA ALA A 180 -9.16 20.09 -1.64
C ALA A 180 -8.44 21.28 -2.30
N GLU A 181 -8.87 21.65 -3.50
CA GLU A 181 -8.40 22.87 -4.15
C GLU A 181 -8.89 24.04 -3.30
N THR A 182 -8.14 24.39 -2.25
CA THR A 182 -8.29 25.67 -1.58
C THR A 182 -7.72 26.71 -2.52
N SER A 183 -8.65 27.40 -3.20
CA SER A 183 -8.39 28.66 -3.89
C SER A 183 -7.82 29.66 -2.89
N SER A 184 -6.50 29.82 -2.87
CA SER A 184 -5.88 31.00 -2.28
C SER A 184 -5.69 32.02 -3.39
N GLU A 185 -6.49 33.09 -3.35
CA GLU A 185 -6.17 34.35 -4.00
C GLU A 185 -4.74 34.74 -3.59
N ILE A 186 -3.82 34.67 -4.55
CA ILE A 186 -2.46 35.16 -4.39
C ILE A 186 -2.57 36.69 -4.37
N GLN A 187 -2.41 37.30 -3.20
CA GLN A 187 -2.15 38.74 -3.13
C GLN A 187 -0.80 39.00 -3.80
N MET A 188 -0.82 39.87 -4.80
CA MET A 188 0.36 40.27 -5.56
C MET A 188 1.33 41.08 -4.68
N GLN A 189 2.62 40.84 -4.91
CA GLN A 189 3.70 41.86 -4.96
C GLN A 189 4.74 41.91 -3.81
N GLN A 190 5.28 40.75 -3.39
CA GLN A 190 6.69 40.65 -2.96
C GLN A 190 7.35 39.47 -3.70
N SER A 191 8.59 39.65 -4.17
CA SER A 191 9.40 38.53 -4.64
C SER A 191 9.62 37.62 -3.43
N LEU A 192 9.20 36.36 -3.52
CA LEU A 192 9.43 35.37 -2.48
C LEU A 192 10.68 34.56 -2.82
N CYS A 193 11.49 34.32 -1.79
CA CYS A 193 12.71 33.54 -1.84
C CYS A 193 12.53 32.29 -0.95
N SER A 194 13.28 31.23 -1.26
CA SER A 194 13.33 30.05 -0.39
C SER A 194 14.14 30.41 0.86
N ASP A 195 13.57 30.19 2.04
CA ASP A 195 14.30 30.29 3.31
C ASP A 195 15.17 29.04 3.47
N TYR A 196 16.40 29.13 2.96
CA TYR A 196 17.36 28.03 2.99
C TYR A 196 17.91 27.74 4.39
N GLU A 197 17.73 28.67 5.34
CA GLU A 197 18.18 28.53 6.74
C GLU A 197 17.23 27.65 7.57
N HIS A 198 15.96 27.52 7.15
CA HIS A 198 14.95 26.74 7.88
C HIS A 198 14.35 25.59 7.03
N PRO A 199 15.15 24.58 6.64
CA PRO A 199 14.64 23.42 5.91
C PRO A 199 13.68 22.60 6.77
N VAL A 200 12.62 22.09 6.14
CA VAL A 200 11.73 21.10 6.76
C VAL A 200 11.89 19.74 6.11
N VAL A 201 11.79 18.69 6.91
CA VAL A 201 11.89 17.30 6.44
C VAL A 201 10.52 16.63 6.52
N GLY A 202 10.11 16.06 5.39
CA GLY A 202 9.04 15.08 5.29
C GLY A 202 9.63 13.70 5.05
N SER A 203 9.06 12.67 5.66
CA SER A 203 9.54 11.30 5.47
C SER A 203 8.37 10.34 5.59
N SER A 204 8.30 9.38 4.68
CA SER A 204 7.21 8.42 4.63
C SER A 204 7.69 7.03 4.21
N VAL A 205 6.88 6.05 4.56
CA VAL A 205 7.06 4.65 4.15
C VAL A 205 5.96 4.29 3.15
N ALA A 206 6.32 3.64 2.04
CA ALA A 206 5.38 3.29 0.98
C ALA A 206 5.78 2.06 0.16
N THR A 207 4.79 1.37 -0.40
CA THR A 207 4.99 0.15 -1.19
C THR A 207 5.81 0.39 -2.45
N THR A 208 5.83 1.61 -3.00
CA THR A 208 6.66 2.02 -4.14
C THR A 208 7.43 3.30 -3.87
N ARG A 209 8.56 3.49 -4.55
CA ARG A 209 9.38 4.71 -4.48
C ARG A 209 8.58 5.96 -4.82
N SER A 210 7.84 5.94 -5.94
CA SER A 210 7.03 7.07 -6.41
C SER A 210 6.00 7.49 -5.37
N LEU A 211 5.32 6.51 -4.76
CA LEU A 211 4.36 6.77 -3.69
C LEU A 211 5.04 7.30 -2.42
N GLY A 212 6.21 6.77 -2.07
CA GLY A 212 6.97 7.23 -0.91
C GLY A 212 7.43 8.68 -1.07
N CYS A 213 7.87 9.07 -2.25
CA CYS A 213 8.21 10.46 -2.53
C CYS A 213 7.01 11.39 -2.47
N TYR A 214 5.87 10.95 -3.04
CA TYR A 214 4.63 11.72 -2.98
C TYR A 214 4.18 11.96 -1.53
N LYS A 215 4.15 10.90 -0.70
CA LYS A 215 3.77 10.99 0.71
C LYS A 215 4.76 11.80 1.54
N ALA A 216 6.08 11.61 1.32
CA ALA A 216 7.09 12.40 1.99
C ALA A 216 6.92 13.90 1.70
N ARG A 217 6.53 14.27 0.46
CA ARG A 217 6.19 15.65 0.12
C ARG A 217 4.95 16.15 0.86
N GLN A 218 3.91 15.33 0.97
CA GLN A 218 2.71 15.67 1.75
C GLN A 218 3.02 15.84 3.24
N ASP A 219 3.98 15.10 3.80
CA ASP A 219 4.39 15.25 5.19
C ASP A 219 5.26 16.49 5.42
N ALA A 220 6.01 16.93 4.41
CA ALA A 220 6.78 18.17 4.45
C ALA A 220 5.89 19.42 4.31
N ALA A 221 4.90 19.38 3.41
CA ALA A 221 4.14 20.56 2.98
C ALA A 221 3.48 21.36 4.13
N PRO A 222 2.79 20.73 5.12
CA PRO A 222 2.21 21.45 6.24
C PRO A 222 3.25 22.09 7.17
N LYS A 223 4.46 21.52 7.23
CA LYS A 223 5.55 21.99 8.10
C LYS A 223 6.27 23.21 7.54
N CYS A 224 6.33 23.34 6.22
CA CYS A 224 6.87 24.54 5.54
C CYS A 224 5.80 25.57 5.18
N SER A 225 4.54 25.32 5.51
CA SER A 225 3.49 26.32 5.33
C SER A 225 3.75 27.49 6.29
N ASN A 226 3.66 28.72 5.80
CA ASN A 226 3.90 29.91 6.61
C ASN A 226 2.93 31.05 6.23
N GLN A 227 3.11 32.23 6.83
CA GLN A 227 2.22 33.38 6.60
C GLN A 227 2.26 33.92 5.16
N TRP A 228 3.25 33.54 4.36
CA TRP A 228 3.47 34.02 2.99
C TRP A 228 2.97 33.02 1.93
N CYS A 229 2.91 31.72 2.23
CA CYS A 229 2.50 30.69 1.28
C CYS A 229 1.91 29.42 1.94
N ILE A 230 0.98 28.79 1.22
CA ILE A 230 0.37 27.50 1.59
C ILE A 230 1.24 26.37 0.99
N GLY A 231 2.32 26.01 1.67
CA GLY A 231 3.25 24.94 1.29
C GLY A 231 4.68 25.44 0.97
N CYS A 232 5.58 24.52 0.61
CA CYS A 232 6.99 24.89 0.36
C CYS A 232 7.14 25.61 -0.98
N HIS A 233 8.03 26.62 -1.03
CA HIS A 233 8.44 27.32 -2.25
C HIS A 233 9.24 26.40 -3.18
N GLU A 234 10.09 25.56 -2.59
CA GLU A 234 11.00 24.67 -3.29
C GLU A 234 11.11 23.32 -2.56
N TYR A 235 11.26 22.25 -3.33
CA TYR A 235 11.55 20.91 -2.82
C TYR A 235 12.82 20.38 -3.45
N LEU A 236 13.70 19.79 -2.64
CA LEU A 236 14.84 19.03 -3.14
C LEU A 236 14.42 17.67 -3.68
N SER A 237 15.38 16.97 -4.28
CA SER A 237 15.19 15.61 -4.77
C SER A 237 14.81 14.67 -3.62
N CYS A 238 13.84 13.80 -3.88
CA CYS A 238 13.42 12.76 -2.95
C CYS A 238 14.50 11.67 -2.83
N ASP A 239 14.97 11.45 -1.61
CA ASP A 239 15.94 10.40 -1.27
C ASP A 239 15.21 9.19 -0.69
N CYS A 240 15.47 8.00 -1.21
CA CYS A 240 14.75 6.79 -0.81
C CYS A 240 15.69 5.61 -0.61
N ALA A 241 15.41 4.82 0.43
CA ALA A 241 15.97 3.51 0.65
C ALA A 241 14.86 2.45 0.47
N CYS A 242 14.95 1.67 -0.60
CA CYS A 242 14.00 0.63 -0.95
C CYS A 242 14.54 -0.76 -0.63
N GLY A 243 13.65 -1.66 -0.19
CA GLY A 243 14.03 -3.02 0.16
C GLY A 243 14.30 -3.90 -1.06
N ILE A 244 13.41 -3.82 -2.06
CA ILE A 244 13.47 -4.67 -3.26
C ILE A 244 13.21 -3.79 -4.48
N GLY A 245 14.25 -3.48 -5.25
CA GLY A 245 14.12 -2.58 -6.41
C GLY A 245 13.51 -1.23 -6.01
N ASP A 246 12.37 -0.87 -6.61
CA ASP A 246 11.60 0.35 -6.27
C ASP A 246 10.47 0.09 -5.26
N TYR A 247 10.51 -1.03 -4.52
CA TYR A 247 9.45 -1.45 -3.62
C TYR A 247 9.87 -1.46 -2.15
N PHE A 248 8.88 -1.28 -1.27
CA PHE A 248 9.05 -1.20 0.18
C PHE A 248 10.07 -0.13 0.56
N CYS A 249 9.74 1.11 0.22
CA CYS A 249 10.64 2.24 0.31
C CYS A 249 10.35 3.09 1.54
N ILE A 250 11.43 3.58 2.13
CA ILE A 250 11.41 4.68 3.08
C ILE A 250 12.02 5.87 2.35
N CYS A 251 11.21 6.91 2.16
CA CYS A 251 11.56 8.07 1.37
C CYS A 251 11.52 9.32 2.25
N SER A 252 12.47 10.22 2.02
CA SER A 252 12.58 11.51 2.67
C SER A 252 12.71 12.61 1.61
N ILE A 253 12.12 13.77 1.89
CA ILE A 253 12.26 14.96 1.07
C ILE A 253 12.52 16.16 1.98
N ILE A 254 13.28 17.11 1.46
CA ILE A 254 13.54 18.39 2.10
C ILE A 254 12.77 19.45 1.33
N GLY A 255 12.06 20.30 2.03
CA GLY A 255 11.40 21.48 1.46
C GLY A 255 11.77 22.74 2.22
N PHE A 256 11.54 23.89 1.58
CA PHE A 256 11.88 25.20 2.14
C PHE A 256 10.64 26.11 2.22
N PRO A 257 10.39 26.77 3.36
CA PRO A 257 9.36 27.80 3.47
C PRO A 257 9.67 29.01 2.59
N CYS A 258 8.65 29.82 2.30
CA CYS A 258 8.81 31.07 1.57
C CYS A 258 9.15 32.23 2.52
N GLU A 259 10.07 33.12 2.13
CA GLU A 259 10.32 34.39 2.82
C GLU A 259 10.36 35.56 1.83
N PRO A 260 10.14 36.80 2.27
CA PRO A 260 10.41 37.97 1.43
C PRO A 260 11.88 37.99 1.00
N CYS A 261 12.15 38.22 -0.29
CA CYS A 261 13.51 38.45 -0.75
C CYS A 261 14.05 39.78 -0.18
N TYR A 262 15.23 39.74 0.44
CA TYR A 262 15.97 40.90 0.93
C TYR A 262 17.25 41.13 0.13
#